data_AF-A0A090WBL3-F1
#
_entry.id   AF-A0A090WBL3-F1
#
_cell.length_a   1.000
_cell.length_b   1.000
_cell.length_c   1.000
_cell.angle_alpha   90.00
_cell.angle_beta   90.00
_cell.angle_gamma   90.00
#
_symmetry.space_group_name_H-M   'P 1'
#
loop_
_entity.id
_entity.type
_entity.pdbx_description
1 polymer ?
#
loop_
_entity_poly.entity_id
_entity_poly.type
_entity_poly.pdbx_seq_one_letter_code
_entity_poly.pdbx_strand_id
1 'polypeptide(L)'
;MIKQPIKITMNKHGEILSFDNSSQMEGLTDDVEMPQMQLLQVEAALKKEMDAEKQSSNYQQLTAILPKEKVAVGDSWFQTITVNSIASFEATSSFQLESVSEDSYMISSTAILKTPDNSSTNLNGMEANYSLSGPSSGTYTIDKETGWITNASIKQELDGNIVIKKSDTMPQEMKMTMKTQTITIIE
;
A
#
# COMPACT_ATOMS: atom_id res chain seq x y z
N MET A 1 -11.37 11.70 -9.34
CA MET A 1 -10.40 12.70 -8.87
C MET A 1 -10.57 12.84 -7.38
N ILE A 2 -9.53 12.61 -6.61
CA ILE A 2 -9.55 12.87 -5.17
C ILE A 2 -9.65 14.39 -5.01
N LYS A 3 -10.80 14.90 -4.54
CA LYS A 3 -11.11 16.34 -4.52
C LYS A 3 -10.39 17.12 -3.42
N GLN A 4 -9.80 16.41 -2.46
CA GLN A 4 -9.19 17.00 -1.27
C GLN A 4 -7.75 16.48 -1.13
N PRO A 5 -6.78 17.24 -0.62
CA PRO A 5 -5.42 16.73 -0.42
C PRO A 5 -5.27 15.98 0.91
N ILE A 6 -4.26 15.10 0.99
CA ILE A 6 -3.68 14.63 2.25
C ILE A 6 -2.44 15.49 2.52
N LYS A 7 -2.26 15.95 3.75
CA LYS A 7 -1.07 16.72 4.14
C LYS A 7 -0.10 15.81 4.88
N ILE A 8 1.12 15.71 4.36
CA ILE A 8 2.18 14.88 4.93
C ILE A 8 3.41 15.74 5.15
N THR A 9 4.01 15.63 6.32
CA THR A 9 5.38 16.11 6.58
C THR A 9 6.25 14.88 6.77
N MET A 10 7.36 14.80 6.05
CA MET A 10 8.33 13.72 6.21
C MET A 10 9.75 14.26 6.23
N ASN A 11 10.66 13.49 6.83
CA ASN A 11 12.07 13.78 6.69
C ASN A 11 12.63 13.22 5.38
N LYS A 12 13.89 13.55 5.08
CA LYS A 12 14.57 13.13 3.85
C LYS A 12 14.77 11.61 3.70
N HIS A 13 14.54 10.82 4.75
CA HIS A 13 14.62 9.36 4.70
C HIS A 13 13.22 8.72 4.52
N GLY A 14 12.18 9.54 4.30
CA GLY A 14 10.82 9.07 4.12
C GLY A 14 10.11 8.69 5.43
N GLU A 15 10.65 9.05 6.60
CA GLU A 15 9.95 8.87 7.86
C GLU A 15 8.88 9.97 8.01
N ILE A 16 7.64 9.57 8.29
CA ILE A 16 6.51 10.49 8.39
C ILE A 16 6.50 11.12 9.77
N LEU A 17 6.56 12.46 9.79
CA LEU A 17 6.53 13.28 11.01
C LEU A 17 5.11 13.76 11.35
N SER A 18 4.27 13.95 10.32
CA SER A 18 2.84 14.27 10.50
C SER A 18 2.02 13.78 9.31
N PHE A 19 0.81 13.29 9.58
CA PHE A 19 -0.14 12.85 8.58
C PHE A 19 -1.52 13.39 8.91
N ASP A 20 -2.11 14.16 7.99
CA ASP A 20 -3.45 14.74 8.13
C ASP A 20 -4.27 14.43 6.86
N ASN A 21 -5.25 13.54 7.02
CA ASN A 21 -6.22 13.19 5.99
C ASN A 21 -7.63 13.68 6.32
N SER A 22 -7.79 14.64 7.23
CA SER A 22 -9.11 15.15 7.66
C SER A 22 -9.96 15.61 6.47
N SER A 23 -9.36 16.29 5.50
CA SER A 23 -10.06 16.73 4.28
C SER A 23 -10.55 15.56 3.41
N GLN A 24 -9.92 14.37 3.47
CA GLN A 24 -10.46 13.17 2.82
C GLN A 24 -11.72 12.63 3.49
N MET A 25 -11.91 12.92 4.78
CA MET A 25 -13.01 12.37 5.57
C MET A 25 -14.31 13.17 5.38
N GLU A 26 -14.22 14.34 4.76
CA GLU A 26 -15.35 15.22 4.50
C GLU A 26 -16.14 14.74 3.28
N GLY A 27 -17.45 14.67 3.42
CA GLY A 27 -18.36 14.41 2.30
C GLY A 27 -18.22 13.04 1.64
N LEU A 28 -17.66 12.05 2.34
CA LEU A 28 -17.44 10.68 1.83
C LEU A 28 -18.71 10.03 1.24
N THR A 29 -19.89 10.45 1.69
CA THR A 29 -21.17 9.88 1.27
C THR A 29 -22.15 10.92 0.71
N ASP A 30 -21.71 12.15 0.44
CA ASP A 30 -22.59 13.27 0.04
C ASP A 30 -23.36 12.98 -1.26
N ASP A 31 -22.74 12.25 -2.19
CA ASP A 31 -23.31 11.90 -3.49
C ASP A 31 -23.98 10.51 -3.50
N VAL A 32 -24.18 9.87 -2.34
CA VAL A 32 -24.72 8.50 -2.23
C VAL A 32 -26.19 8.51 -1.81
N GLU A 33 -27.06 8.03 -2.70
CA GLU A 33 -28.50 7.89 -2.40
C GLU A 33 -28.78 6.60 -1.62
N MET A 34 -28.85 6.71 -0.29
CA MET A 34 -29.27 5.62 0.61
C MET A 34 -30.05 6.16 1.83
N PRO A 35 -30.77 5.31 2.57
CA PRO A 35 -31.38 5.70 3.84
C PRO A 35 -30.35 6.27 4.82
N GLN A 36 -30.68 7.37 5.50
CA GLN A 36 -29.75 8.13 6.35
C GLN A 36 -29.03 7.26 7.38
N MET A 37 -29.73 6.33 8.03
CA MET A 37 -29.12 5.42 9.01
C MET A 37 -28.10 4.46 8.38
N GLN A 38 -28.29 4.04 7.13
CA GLN A 38 -27.33 3.20 6.41
C GLN A 38 -26.14 4.04 5.94
N LEU A 39 -26.37 5.27 5.47
CA LEU A 39 -25.30 6.21 5.11
C LEU A 39 -24.35 6.45 6.28
N LEU A 40 -24.88 6.73 7.47
CA LEU A 40 -24.07 6.94 8.67
C LEU A 40 -23.23 5.72 9.04
N GLN A 41 -23.75 4.51 8.85
CA GLN A 41 -23.00 3.27 9.10
C GLN A 41 -21.87 3.07 8.07
N VAL A 42 -22.15 3.33 6.79
CA VAL A 42 -21.16 3.24 5.72
C VAL A 42 -20.06 4.29 5.92
N GLU A 43 -20.43 5.53 6.21
CA GLU A 43 -19.48 6.60 6.50
C GLU A 43 -18.58 6.26 7.70
N ALA A 44 -19.16 5.72 8.78
CA ALA A 44 -18.39 5.27 9.94
C ALA A 44 -17.41 4.14 9.61
N ALA A 45 -17.82 3.18 8.77
CA ALA A 45 -16.94 2.10 8.31
C ALA A 45 -15.79 2.63 7.44
N LEU A 46 -16.08 3.53 6.49
CA LEU A 46 -15.07 4.16 5.64
C LEU A 46 -14.05 4.96 6.46
N LYS A 47 -14.50 5.79 7.40
CA LYS A 47 -13.62 6.56 8.29
C LYS A 47 -12.71 5.66 9.12
N LYS A 48 -13.20 4.51 9.57
CA LYS A 48 -12.41 3.52 10.33
C LYS A 48 -11.31 2.85 9.49
N GLU A 49 -11.57 2.60 8.22
CA GLU A 49 -10.57 2.05 7.29
C GLU A 49 -9.57 3.11 6.82
N MET A 50 -10.00 4.36 6.74
CA MET A 50 -9.17 5.52 6.42
C MET A 50 -8.56 6.17 7.67
N ASP A 51 -8.49 5.45 8.79
CA ASP A 51 -7.88 5.93 10.02
C ASP A 51 -6.44 6.45 9.77
N ALA A 52 -6.15 7.63 10.31
CA ALA A 52 -4.91 8.35 10.03
C ALA A 52 -3.66 7.57 10.46
N GLU A 53 -3.71 6.80 11.55
CA GLU A 53 -2.58 6.02 12.04
C GLU A 53 -2.28 4.85 11.09
N LYS A 54 -3.32 4.10 10.69
CA LYS A 54 -3.19 3.03 9.69
C LYS A 54 -2.61 3.54 8.38
N GLN A 55 -3.14 4.65 7.88
CA GLN A 55 -2.69 5.25 6.63
C GLN A 55 -1.25 5.76 6.77
N SER A 56 -0.93 6.50 7.83
CA SER A 56 0.44 6.99 8.08
C SER A 56 1.45 5.85 8.10
N SER A 57 1.14 4.73 8.75
CA SER A 57 2.02 3.55 8.76
C SER A 57 2.24 2.98 7.35
N ASN A 58 1.17 2.85 6.56
CA ASN A 58 1.26 2.36 5.18
C ASN A 58 2.08 3.32 4.30
N TYR A 59 1.83 4.63 4.38
CA TYR A 59 2.60 5.63 3.63
C TYR A 59 4.08 5.63 4.02
N GLN A 60 4.39 5.55 5.33
CA GLN A 60 5.77 5.53 5.80
C GLN A 60 6.56 4.36 5.21
N GLN A 61 5.95 3.18 5.12
CA GLN A 61 6.58 2.00 4.52
C GLN A 61 6.82 2.15 3.01
N LEU A 62 6.02 2.96 2.32
CA LEU A 62 6.17 3.25 0.89
C LEU A 62 7.19 4.36 0.62
N THR A 63 7.33 5.32 1.53
CA THR A 63 8.23 6.47 1.36
C THR A 63 9.64 6.21 1.86
N ALA A 64 9.82 5.27 2.80
CA ALA A 64 11.11 4.99 3.42
C ALA A 64 12.09 4.21 2.51
N ILE A 65 12.19 4.52 1.22
CA ILE A 65 13.01 3.81 0.23
C ILE A 65 14.52 3.96 0.48
N LEU A 66 14.94 5.14 0.95
CA LEU A 66 16.35 5.48 1.09
C LEU A 66 17.00 4.69 2.25
N PRO A 67 18.25 4.21 2.08
CA PRO A 67 18.95 3.52 3.14
C PRO A 67 19.31 4.48 4.28
N LYS A 68 19.43 3.93 5.49
CA LYS A 68 19.93 4.68 6.66
C LYS A 68 21.43 4.92 6.56
N GLU A 69 22.14 3.94 6.02
CA GLU A 69 23.57 4.00 5.77
C GLU A 69 23.88 4.56 4.39
N LYS A 70 25.07 5.14 4.24
CA LYS A 70 25.54 5.60 2.94
C LYS A 70 25.81 4.41 2.02
N VAL A 71 25.43 4.56 0.76
CA VAL A 71 25.64 3.57 -0.30
C VAL A 71 26.27 4.25 -1.52
N ALA A 72 27.07 3.51 -2.28
CA ALA A 72 27.61 3.95 -3.56
C ALA A 72 26.70 3.53 -4.72
N VAL A 73 26.92 4.11 -5.90
CA VAL A 73 26.26 3.65 -7.13
C VAL A 73 26.61 2.18 -7.37
N GLY A 74 25.59 1.37 -7.64
CA GLY A 74 25.69 -0.08 -7.80
C GLY A 74 25.44 -0.87 -6.51
N ASP A 75 25.53 -0.25 -5.33
CA ASP A 75 25.23 -0.92 -4.07
C ASP A 75 23.73 -1.20 -3.94
N SER A 76 23.41 -2.25 -3.17
CA SER A 76 22.04 -2.66 -2.88
C SER A 76 21.77 -2.72 -1.38
N TRP A 77 20.53 -2.45 -1.00
CA TRP A 77 20.03 -2.62 0.36
C TRP A 77 18.65 -3.27 0.36
N PHE A 78 18.30 -3.88 1.49
CA PHE A 78 17.04 -4.58 1.65
C PHE A 78 16.12 -3.84 2.61
N GLN A 79 14.82 -3.88 2.33
CA GLN A 79 13.79 -3.45 3.27
C GLN A 79 12.64 -4.44 3.28
N THR A 80 12.17 -4.75 4.48
CA THR A 80 10.96 -5.53 4.65
C THR A 80 9.79 -4.59 4.85
N ILE A 81 8.74 -4.77 4.05
CA ILE A 81 7.49 -4.05 4.16
C ILE A 81 6.37 -5.03 4.50
N THR A 82 5.44 -4.57 5.32
CA THR A 82 4.18 -5.24 5.63
C THR A 82 3.04 -4.31 5.27
N VAL A 83 2.35 -4.60 4.18
CA VAL A 83 1.21 -3.82 3.73
C VAL A 83 -0.05 -4.44 4.30
N ASN A 84 -0.73 -3.70 5.17
CA ASN A 84 -2.01 -4.11 5.73
C ASN A 84 -3.13 -3.45 4.92
N SER A 85 -3.89 -4.27 4.20
CA SER A 85 -5.09 -3.90 3.45
C SER A 85 -6.19 -4.91 3.77
N ILE A 86 -7.07 -5.24 2.80
CA ILE A 86 -8.07 -6.30 2.95
C ILE A 86 -7.46 -7.68 3.23
N ALA A 87 -6.19 -7.86 2.87
CA ALA A 87 -5.30 -8.92 3.31
C ALA A 87 -3.95 -8.30 3.69
N SER A 88 -3.22 -8.95 4.61
CA SER A 88 -1.84 -8.59 4.91
C SER A 88 -0.91 -9.19 3.87
N PHE A 89 0.03 -8.38 3.39
CA PHE A 89 1.12 -8.79 2.49
C PHE A 89 2.46 -8.45 3.10
N GLU A 90 3.43 -9.33 2.87
CA GLU A 90 4.82 -9.13 3.23
C GLU A 90 5.69 -9.16 1.97
N ALA A 91 6.71 -8.33 1.95
CA ALA A 91 7.74 -8.36 0.92
C ALA A 91 9.09 -7.95 1.51
N THR A 92 10.15 -8.58 1.02
CA THR A 92 11.52 -8.06 1.18
C THR A 92 11.96 -7.51 -0.16
N SER A 93 12.03 -6.20 -0.25
CA SER A 93 12.47 -5.47 -1.44
C SER A 93 13.98 -5.32 -1.42
N SER A 94 14.62 -5.67 -2.53
CA SER A 94 16.01 -5.33 -2.84
C SER A 94 15.99 -4.04 -3.65
N PHE A 95 16.56 -2.98 -3.11
CA PHE A 95 16.77 -1.71 -3.79
C PHE A 95 18.21 -1.60 -4.26
N GLN A 96 18.44 -0.92 -5.38
CA GLN A 96 19.78 -0.63 -5.91
C GLN A 96 19.88 0.84 -6.32
N LEU A 97 21.00 1.49 -5.96
CA LEU A 97 21.28 2.84 -6.41
C LEU A 97 21.86 2.79 -7.83
N GLU A 98 21.07 3.21 -8.82
CA GLU A 98 21.45 3.15 -10.24
C GLU A 98 22.32 4.32 -10.65
N SER A 99 21.95 5.53 -10.24
CA SER A 99 22.72 6.73 -10.54
C SER A 99 22.40 7.89 -9.60
N VAL A 100 23.28 8.88 -9.62
CA VAL A 100 23.21 10.10 -8.83
C VAL A 100 23.44 11.27 -9.79
N SER A 101 22.44 12.14 -9.97
CA SER A 101 22.53 13.33 -10.83
C SER A 101 22.98 14.56 -10.01
N GLU A 102 22.67 15.80 -10.40
CA GLU A 102 22.84 16.96 -9.51
C GLU A 102 21.76 16.94 -8.41
N ASP A 103 20.49 16.79 -8.82
CA ASP A 103 19.32 17.00 -7.97
C ASP A 103 18.61 15.71 -7.52
N SER A 104 18.93 14.56 -8.13
CA SER A 104 18.16 13.32 -7.92
C SER A 104 18.98 12.05 -7.72
N TYR A 105 18.36 11.09 -7.03
CA TYR A 105 18.77 9.69 -7.00
C TYR A 105 17.87 8.88 -7.94
N MET A 106 18.46 8.02 -8.76
CA MET A 106 17.71 6.99 -9.50
C MET A 106 17.92 5.65 -8.81
N ILE A 107 16.82 5.00 -8.44
CA ILE A 107 16.82 3.74 -7.69
C ILE A 107 15.94 2.73 -8.41
N SER A 108 16.37 1.48 -8.46
CA SER A 108 15.54 0.36 -8.88
C SER A 108 15.17 -0.52 -7.68
N SER A 109 14.09 -1.28 -7.80
CA SER A 109 13.71 -2.28 -6.81
C SER A 109 13.20 -3.56 -7.43
N THR A 110 13.45 -4.68 -6.76
CA THR A 110 12.77 -5.96 -7.01
C THR A 110 12.31 -6.59 -5.70
N ALA A 111 11.17 -7.27 -5.71
CA ALA A 111 10.61 -7.95 -4.56
C ALA A 111 9.71 -9.11 -4.97
N ILE A 112 9.41 -10.01 -4.02
CA ILE A 112 8.28 -10.94 -4.11
C ILE A 112 7.29 -10.55 -3.02
N LEU A 113 6.08 -10.13 -3.41
CA LEU A 113 4.99 -9.94 -2.47
C LEU A 113 4.34 -11.28 -2.21
N LYS A 114 4.00 -11.56 -0.96
CA LYS A 114 3.22 -12.73 -0.59
C LYS A 114 2.32 -12.45 0.60
N THR A 115 1.19 -13.13 0.68
CA THR A 115 0.43 -13.21 1.93
C THR A 115 1.15 -14.13 2.92
N PRO A 116 1.18 -13.81 4.22
CA PRO A 116 1.67 -14.72 5.24
C PRO A 116 0.91 -16.06 5.24
N ASP A 117 1.54 -17.10 5.78
CA ASP A 117 0.86 -18.39 5.97
C ASP A 117 -0.34 -18.21 6.91
N ASN A 118 -1.48 -18.79 6.54
CA ASN A 118 -2.76 -18.64 7.25
C ASN A 118 -3.28 -17.19 7.33
N SER A 119 -2.85 -16.32 6.40
CA SER A 119 -3.42 -14.98 6.26
C SER A 119 -4.92 -15.08 6.04
N SER A 120 -5.69 -14.51 6.97
CA SER A 120 -7.15 -14.52 6.94
C SER A 120 -7.72 -13.19 7.36
N THR A 121 -8.85 -12.81 6.78
CA THR A 121 -9.63 -11.66 7.24
C THR A 121 -11.10 -12.03 7.39
N ASN A 122 -11.74 -11.37 8.35
CA ASN A 122 -13.18 -11.51 8.58
C ASN A 122 -13.90 -10.43 7.76
N LEU A 123 -14.65 -10.88 6.75
CA LEU A 123 -15.48 -10.04 5.89
C LEU A 123 -16.94 -10.19 6.33
N ASN A 124 -17.38 -9.35 7.27
CA ASN A 124 -18.76 -9.34 7.77
C ASN A 124 -19.27 -10.70 8.28
N GLY A 125 -18.46 -11.42 9.05
CA GLY A 125 -18.79 -12.74 9.58
C GLY A 125 -18.34 -13.91 8.70
N MET A 126 -17.81 -13.65 7.51
CA MET A 126 -17.23 -14.66 6.63
C MET A 126 -15.71 -14.66 6.75
N GLU A 127 -15.11 -15.81 7.04
CA GLU A 127 -13.65 -15.94 7.09
C GLU A 127 -13.09 -16.19 5.68
N ALA A 128 -12.22 -15.30 5.20
CA ALA A 128 -11.53 -15.41 3.93
C ALA A 128 -10.05 -15.69 4.15
N ASN A 129 -9.53 -16.77 3.58
CA ASN A 129 -8.11 -17.13 3.59
C ASN A 129 -7.44 -16.74 2.27
N TYR A 130 -6.24 -16.20 2.35
CA TYR A 130 -5.48 -15.73 1.19
C TYR A 130 -4.19 -16.51 1.02
N SER A 131 -3.94 -16.95 -0.21
CA SER A 131 -2.69 -17.56 -0.65
C SER A 131 -2.29 -16.90 -1.96
N LEU A 132 -1.75 -15.69 -1.86
CA LEU A 132 -1.38 -14.84 -3.00
C LEU A 132 0.12 -14.59 -2.99
N SER A 133 0.74 -14.60 -4.17
CA SER A 133 2.16 -14.29 -4.33
C SER A 133 2.44 -13.75 -5.72
N GLY A 134 3.48 -12.94 -5.85
CA GLY A 134 4.03 -12.62 -7.16
C GLY A 134 5.09 -11.53 -7.14
N PRO A 135 5.75 -11.31 -8.29
CA PRO A 135 6.86 -10.39 -8.40
C PRO A 135 6.41 -8.93 -8.38
N SER A 136 7.29 -8.08 -7.89
CA SER A 136 7.20 -6.63 -8.01
C SER A 136 8.53 -6.07 -8.45
N SER A 137 8.49 -5.10 -9.35
CA SER A 137 9.65 -4.30 -9.75
C SER A 137 9.29 -2.83 -9.76
N GLY A 138 10.27 -1.98 -9.54
CA GLY A 138 10.06 -0.55 -9.46
C GLY A 138 11.26 0.24 -9.94
N THR A 139 11.00 1.43 -10.46
CA THR A 139 11.99 2.48 -10.66
C THR A 139 11.50 3.74 -9.96
N TYR A 140 12.43 4.47 -9.33
CA TYR A 140 12.14 5.66 -8.56
C TYR A 140 13.15 6.75 -8.91
N THR A 141 12.65 7.97 -9.06
CA THR A 141 13.45 9.19 -9.03
C THR A 141 13.12 9.91 -7.74
N ILE A 142 14.13 10.12 -6.92
CA ILE A 142 13.99 10.75 -5.60
C ILE A 142 14.76 12.06 -5.59
N ASP A 143 14.10 13.14 -5.17
CA ASP A 143 14.72 14.43 -4.92
C ASP A 143 15.75 14.30 -3.78
N LYS A 144 16.98 14.78 -4.01
CA LYS A 144 18.06 14.62 -3.03
C LYS A 144 17.94 15.53 -1.82
N GLU A 145 17.38 16.71 -2.00
CA GLU A 145 17.26 17.69 -0.93
C GLU A 145 16.17 17.26 0.05
N THR A 146 15.03 16.86 -0.51
CA THR A 146 13.81 16.60 0.27
C THR A 146 13.56 15.13 0.55
N GLY A 147 14.14 14.21 -0.23
CA GLY A 147 13.85 12.77 -0.16
C GLY A 147 12.48 12.38 -0.72
N TRP A 148 11.80 13.28 -1.43
CA TRP A 148 10.49 12.98 -2.04
C TRP A 148 10.66 12.17 -3.33
N ILE A 149 9.77 11.20 -3.53
CA ILE A 149 9.63 10.55 -4.83
C ILE A 149 9.02 11.57 -5.79
N THR A 150 9.76 11.96 -6.82
CA THR A 150 9.28 12.87 -7.86
C THR A 150 8.71 12.12 -9.05
N ASN A 151 9.23 10.91 -9.34
CA ASN A 151 8.70 10.03 -10.36
C ASN A 151 8.86 8.58 -9.91
N ALA A 152 7.89 7.72 -10.23
CA ALA A 152 8.05 6.29 -10.05
C ALA A 152 7.25 5.48 -11.07
N SER A 153 7.75 4.30 -11.40
CA SER A 153 7.00 3.28 -12.14
C SER A 153 7.15 1.94 -11.43
N ILE A 154 6.05 1.41 -10.92
CA ILE A 154 6.02 0.17 -10.15
C ILE A 154 5.13 -0.82 -10.89
N LYS A 155 5.68 -2.00 -11.19
CA LYS A 155 4.95 -3.11 -11.80
C LYS A 155 4.80 -4.23 -10.77
N GLN A 156 3.58 -4.67 -10.55
CA GLN A 156 3.25 -5.74 -9.62
C GLN A 156 2.42 -6.80 -10.33
N GLU A 157 2.73 -8.07 -10.09
CA GLU A 157 1.92 -9.20 -10.52
C GLU A 157 1.55 -10.00 -9.26
N LEU A 158 0.29 -10.40 -9.15
CA LEU A 158 -0.19 -11.28 -8.08
C LEU A 158 -0.98 -12.43 -8.70
N ASP A 159 -0.67 -13.65 -8.28
CA ASP A 159 -1.37 -14.87 -8.64
C ASP A 159 -1.66 -15.66 -7.35
N GLY A 160 -2.78 -16.37 -7.32
CA GLY A 160 -3.07 -17.30 -6.25
C GLY A 160 -4.55 -17.52 -5.99
N ASN A 161 -4.87 -17.95 -4.77
CA ASN A 161 -6.21 -18.35 -4.40
C ASN A 161 -6.73 -17.58 -3.18
N ILE A 162 -8.03 -17.34 -3.20
CA ILE A 162 -8.81 -16.83 -2.08
C ILE A 162 -9.86 -17.89 -1.75
N VAL A 163 -9.95 -18.30 -0.49
CA VAL A 163 -10.92 -19.28 -0.01
C VAL A 163 -11.82 -18.63 1.02
N ILE A 164 -13.09 -18.43 0.68
CA ILE A 164 -14.11 -17.98 1.62
C ILE A 164 -14.74 -19.21 2.25
N LYS A 165 -14.55 -19.37 3.56
CA LYS A 165 -15.09 -20.51 4.30
C LYS A 165 -16.61 -20.43 4.36
N LYS A 166 -17.24 -21.61 4.48
CA LYS A 166 -18.67 -21.71 4.73
C LYS A 166 -19.07 -20.93 5.99
N SER A 167 -20.23 -20.29 5.94
CA SER A 167 -20.84 -19.53 7.02
C SER A 167 -22.36 -19.73 6.99
N ASP A 168 -23.08 -19.21 7.98
CA ASP A 168 -24.54 -19.29 8.04
C ASP A 168 -25.22 -18.65 6.82
N THR A 169 -24.59 -17.61 6.25
CA THR A 169 -25.06 -16.91 5.04
C THR A 169 -24.54 -17.51 3.74
N MET A 170 -23.50 -18.34 3.79
CA MET A 170 -22.89 -19.00 2.63
C MET A 170 -22.63 -20.48 2.95
N PRO A 171 -23.58 -21.38 2.64
CA PRO A 171 -23.53 -22.77 3.14
C PRO A 171 -22.45 -23.63 2.48
N GLN A 172 -21.79 -23.13 1.43
CA GLN A 172 -20.72 -23.82 0.71
C GLN A 172 -19.44 -22.98 0.76
N GLU A 173 -18.30 -23.64 0.82
CA GLU A 173 -17.01 -22.98 0.63
C GLU A 173 -16.91 -22.45 -0.81
N MET A 174 -16.39 -21.24 -0.97
CA MET A 174 -16.13 -20.65 -2.27
C MET A 174 -14.64 -20.44 -2.46
N LYS A 175 -14.11 -21.01 -3.54
CA LYS A 175 -12.71 -20.83 -3.95
C LYS A 175 -12.64 -19.97 -5.20
N MET A 176 -11.83 -18.93 -5.16
CA MET A 176 -11.56 -18.02 -6.27
C MET A 176 -10.08 -18.05 -6.59
N THR A 177 -9.73 -18.10 -7.87
CA THR A 177 -8.36 -17.87 -8.33
C THR A 177 -8.25 -16.43 -8.80
N MET A 178 -7.22 -15.73 -8.34
CA MET A 178 -6.95 -14.35 -8.69
C MET A 178 -5.65 -14.29 -9.48
N LYS A 179 -5.68 -13.57 -10.61
CA LYS A 179 -4.47 -13.19 -11.35
C LYS A 179 -4.60 -11.73 -11.75
N THR A 180 -3.64 -10.92 -11.32
CA THR A 180 -3.64 -9.48 -11.55
C THR A 180 -2.27 -8.98 -11.96
N GLN A 181 -2.27 -7.93 -12.77
CA GLN A 181 -1.09 -7.15 -13.08
C GLN A 181 -1.46 -5.68 -12.87
N THR A 182 -0.69 -4.99 -12.04
CA THR A 182 -0.88 -3.58 -11.72
C THR A 182 0.36 -2.81 -12.13
N ILE A 183 0.15 -1.65 -12.75
CA ILE A 183 1.21 -0.67 -13.02
C ILE A 183 0.82 0.61 -12.32
N THR A 184 1.65 1.06 -11.40
CA THR A 184 1.50 2.33 -10.68
C THR A 184 2.53 3.31 -11.20
N ILE A 185 2.06 4.48 -11.65
CA ILE A 185 2.91 5.57 -12.11
C ILE A 185 2.71 6.77 -11.16
N ILE A 186 3.82 7.39 -10.75
CA ILE A 186 3.85 8.66 -10.01
C ILE A 186 4.56 9.67 -10.92
N GLU A 187 3.91 10.81 -11.16
CA GLU A 187 4.35 11.95 -11.99
C GLU A 187 4.11 13.28 -11.25
#